data_AF-W4QY45-F1
#
_entry.id   AF-W4QY45-F1
#
_cell.length_a   1.000
_cell.length_b   1.000
_cell.length_c   1.000
_cell.angle_alpha   90.00
_cell.angle_beta   90.00
_cell.angle_gamma   90.00
#
_symmetry.space_group_name_H-M   'P 1'
#
loop_
_entity.id
_entity.type
_entity.pdbx_description
1 polymer ?
#
loop_
_entity_poly.entity_id
_entity_poly.type
_entity_poly.pdbx_seq_one_letter_code
_entity_poly.pdbx_strand_id
1 'polypeptide(L)'
;MEHEPLTYFEKLENVYVLTETKNMLQAKLNEQTTPVEERALLEDDLRKINEEIEEYTDGQIVTPGQFTVTSLFNPAVFDEE
;
A
#
# COMPACT_ATOMS: atom_id res chain seq x y z
N MET A 1 -22.47 -6.12 -3.82
CA MET A 1 -22.14 -7.50 -3.42
C MET A 1 -21.58 -7.38 -2.02
N GLU A 2 -22.15 -8.08 -1.05
CA GLU A 2 -21.56 -8.17 0.28
C GLU A 2 -20.30 -9.03 0.13
N HIS A 3 -19.14 -8.40 0.02
CA HIS A 3 -17.87 -9.10 0.04
C HIS A 3 -17.68 -9.63 1.46
N GLU A 4 -17.39 -10.93 1.60
CA GLU A 4 -17.02 -11.48 2.90
C GLU A 4 -15.85 -10.66 3.47
N PRO A 5 -15.86 -10.36 4.78
CA PRO A 5 -14.78 -9.60 5.39
C PRO A 5 -13.49 -10.39 5.23
N LEU A 6 -12.47 -9.74 4.64
CA LEU A 6 -11.15 -10.35 4.47
C LEU A 6 -10.57 -10.78 5.82
N THR A 7 -9.91 -11.93 5.81
CA THR A 7 -9.09 -12.37 6.94
C THR A 7 -7.89 -11.43 7.13
N TYR A 8 -7.30 -11.46 8.33
CA TYR A 8 -6.09 -10.70 8.62
C TYR A 8 -4.96 -11.00 7.61
N PHE A 9 -4.77 -12.26 7.24
CA PHE A 9 -3.74 -12.66 6.30
C PHE A 9 -3.99 -12.11 4.88
N GLU A 10 -5.24 -12.15 4.41
CA GLU A 10 -5.61 -11.59 3.10
C GLU A 10 -5.44 -10.06 3.07
N LYS A 11 -5.78 -9.36 4.16
CA LYS A 11 -5.50 -7.92 4.27
C LYS A 11 -4.00 -7.63 4.14
N LEU A 12 -3.15 -8.44 4.78
CA LEU A 12 -1.70 -8.28 4.68
C LEU A 12 -1.17 -8.54 3.28
N GLU A 13 -1.63 -9.60 2.62
CA GLU A 13 -1.25 -9.90 1.24
C GLU A 13 -1.64 -8.76 0.30
N ASN A 14 -2.87 -8.23 0.45
CA ASN A 14 -3.34 -7.09 -0.33
C ASN A 14 -2.49 -5.84 -0.07
N VAL A 15 -2.19 -5.53 1.19
CA VAL A 15 -1.34 -4.38 1.55
C VAL A 15 0.07 -4.50 0.97
N TYR A 16 0.65 -5.70 0.94
CA TYR A 16 1.95 -5.94 0.29
C TYR A 16 1.88 -5.69 -1.22
N VAL A 17 0.89 -6.29 -1.91
CA VAL A 17 0.69 -6.12 -3.36
C VAL A 17 0.46 -4.64 -3.71
N LEU A 18 -0.36 -3.94 -2.93
CA LEU A 18 -0.63 -2.51 -3.11
C LEU A 18 0.63 -1.67 -2.90
N THR A 19 1.47 -2.01 -1.93
CA THR A 19 2.73 -1.31 -1.67
C THR A 19 3.71 -1.47 -2.82
N GLU A 20 3.88 -2.69 -3.34
CA GLU A 20 4.73 -2.95 -4.50
C GLU A 20 4.20 -2.23 -5.76
N THR A 21 2.88 -2.25 -5.95
CA THR A 21 2.23 -1.53 -7.06
C THR A 21 2.44 -0.02 -6.94
N LYS A 22 2.29 0.54 -5.75
CA LYS A 22 2.56 1.96 -5.47
C LYS A 22 4.00 2.32 -5.84
N ASN A 23 4.98 1.51 -5.43
CA ASN A 23 6.39 1.74 -5.73
C ASN A 23 6.66 1.74 -7.24
N MET A 24 6.06 0.81 -7.98
CA MET A 24 6.14 0.74 -9.43
C MET A 24 5.53 1.99 -10.11
N LEU A 25 4.32 2.39 -9.72
CA LEU A 25 3.65 3.56 -10.30
C LEU A 25 4.37 4.87 -9.96
N GLN A 26 4.90 4.99 -8.74
CA GLN A 26 5.70 6.14 -8.33
C GLN A 26 7.00 6.23 -9.13
N ALA A 27 7.65 5.10 -9.40
CA ALA A 27 8.83 5.06 -10.27
C ALA A 27 8.49 5.55 -11.67
N LYS A 28 7.38 5.06 -12.25
CA LYS A 28 6.88 5.50 -13.57
C LYS A 28 6.52 6.98 -13.60
N LEU A 29 5.90 7.51 -12.55
CA LEU A 29 5.59 8.95 -12.43
C LEU A 29 6.86 9.81 -12.41
N ASN A 30 7.93 9.31 -11.81
CA ASN A 30 9.21 10.00 -11.70
C ASN A 30 10.04 9.93 -13.00
N GLU A 31 9.63 9.13 -13.99
CA GLU A 31 10.26 9.10 -15.30
C GLU A 31 9.99 10.41 -16.06
N GLN A 32 11.05 11.05 -16.59
CA GLN A 32 10.94 12.33 -17.30
C GLN A 32 10.15 12.25 -18.61
N THR A 33 9.90 11.04 -19.09
CA THR A 33 9.23 10.75 -20.37
C THR A 33 7.73 10.53 -20.25
N THR A 34 7.18 10.54 -19.03
CA THR A 34 5.75 10.26 -18.82
C THR A 34 4.89 11.39 -19.38
N PRO A 35 3.99 11.10 -20.35
CA PRO A 35 3.06 12.08 -20.90
C PRO A 35 2.21 12.76 -19.82
N VAL A 36 1.86 14.02 -20.03
CA VAL A 36 1.10 14.82 -19.04
C VAL A 36 -0.27 14.18 -18.74
N GLU A 37 -0.93 13.63 -19.76
CA GLU A 37 -2.21 12.96 -19.61
C GLU A 37 -2.09 11.66 -18.81
N GLU A 38 -0.99 10.92 -18.99
CA GLU A 38 -0.69 9.70 -18.24
C GLU A 38 -0.31 10.00 -16.79
N ARG A 39 0.35 11.14 -16.55
CA ARG A 39 0.71 11.60 -15.22
C ARG A 39 -0.51 11.79 -14.31
N ALA A 40 -1.57 12.41 -14.82
CA ALA A 40 -2.80 12.63 -14.06
C ALA A 40 -3.49 11.31 -13.68
N LEU A 41 -3.46 10.32 -14.57
CA LEU A 41 -3.99 8.97 -14.29
C LEU A 41 -3.16 8.26 -13.22
N LEU A 42 -1.83 8.33 -13.32
CA LEU A 42 -0.93 7.75 -12.33
C LEU A 42 -1.10 8.39 -10.94
N GLU A 43 -1.27 9.71 -10.87
CA GLU A 43 -1.52 10.42 -9.61
C GLU A 43 -2.87 9.99 -8.98
N ASP A 44 -3.92 9.82 -9.80
CA ASP A 44 -5.22 9.32 -9.33
C ASP A 44 -5.17 7.87 -8.85
N ASP A 45 -4.45 6.99 -9.56
CA ASP A 45 -4.28 5.60 -9.16
C ASP A 45 -3.43 5.47 -7.89
N LEU A 46 -2.37 6.27 -7.76
CA LEU A 46 -1.59 6.36 -6.52
C LEU A 46 -2.44 6.82 -5.33
N ARG A 47 -3.36 7.78 -5.54
CA ARG A 47 -4.32 8.21 -4.51
C ARG A 47 -5.22 7.05 -4.07
N LYS A 48 -5.83 6.32 -5.00
CA LYS A 48 -6.70 5.16 -4.69
C LYS A 48 -5.96 4.07 -3.94
N ILE A 49 -4.72 3.76 -4.35
CA ILE A 49 -3.90 2.76 -3.67
C ILE A 49 -3.61 3.17 -2.22
N ASN A 50 -3.35 4.45 -1.97
CA ASN A 50 -3.15 4.92 -0.60
C ASN A 50 -4.43 4.81 0.24
N GLU A 51 -5.59 5.15 -0.33
CA GLU A 51 -6.90 4.99 0.33
C GLU A 51 -7.17 3.52 0.69
N GLU A 52 -6.86 2.58 -0.22
CA GLU A 52 -7.08 1.16 0.02
C GLU A 52 -6.09 0.57 1.04
N ILE A 53 -4.83 1.02 1.04
CA ILE A 53 -3.87 0.66 2.09
C ILE A 53 -4.36 1.14 3.46
N GLU A 54 -4.84 2.39 3.57
CA GLU A 54 -5.38 2.95 4.82
C GLU A 54 -6.60 2.16 5.31
N GLU A 55 -7.47 1.70 4.41
CA GLU A 55 -8.62 0.86 4.76
C GLU A 55 -8.19 -0.50 5.32
N TYR A 56 -7.16 -1.12 4.74
CA TYR A 56 -6.65 -2.40 5.25
C TYR A 56 -5.83 -2.29 6.53
N THR A 57 -5.28 -1.11 6.83
CA THR A 57 -4.41 -0.88 8.00
C THR A 57 -5.10 -0.11 9.13
N ASP A 58 -6.41 0.13 9.01
CA ASP A 58 -7.19 0.95 9.95
C ASP A 58 -6.53 2.35 10.19
N GLY A 59 -5.95 2.92 9.13
CA GLY A 59 -5.25 4.22 9.17
C GLY A 59 -3.84 4.20 9.75
N GLN A 60 -3.25 3.03 10.02
CA GLN A 60 -1.84 2.95 10.39
C GLN A 60 -0.95 3.31 9.20
N ILE A 61 -0.07 4.31 9.40
CA ILE A 61 0.88 4.78 8.38
C ILE A 61 1.90 3.67 8.13
N VAL A 62 1.89 3.10 6.93
CA VAL A 62 2.90 2.12 6.53
C VAL A 62 3.97 2.79 5.68
N THR A 63 5.16 2.99 6.25
CA THR A 63 6.27 3.62 5.52
C THR A 63 7.05 2.58 4.69
N PRO A 64 7.52 2.97 3.48
CA PRO A 64 8.41 2.12 2.69
C PRO A 64 9.70 1.85 3.47
N GLY A 65 9.95 0.58 3.81
CA GLY A 65 11.09 0.15 4.65
C GLY A 65 10.71 -0.37 6.04
N GLN A 66 9.49 -0.07 6.54
CA GLN A 66 8.93 -0.72 7.74
C GLN A 66 8.31 -2.09 7.45
N PHE A 67 8.04 -2.39 6.17
CA PHE A 67 7.83 -3.75 5.68
C PHE A 67 9.15 -4.54 5.69
N THR A 68 9.82 -4.64 6.83
CA THR A 68 10.47 -5.92 7.09
C THR A 68 9.32 -6.87 7.27
N VAL A 69 9.28 -7.92 6.44
CA VAL A 69 8.31 -9.01 6.45
C VAL A 69 7.83 -9.22 7.91
N THR A 70 8.77 -9.35 8.85
CA THR A 70 8.60 -9.42 10.32
C THR A 70 7.66 -8.42 11.04
N SER A 71 7.61 -7.13 10.70
CA SER A 71 6.75 -6.15 11.41
C SER A 71 5.27 -6.30 11.10
N LEU A 72 4.93 -6.96 9.99
CA LEU A 72 3.56 -7.33 9.65
C LEU A 72 3.12 -8.68 10.27
N PHE A 73 4.08 -9.53 10.66
CA PHE A 73 3.79 -10.88 11.16
C PHE A 73 3.56 -10.95 12.67
N ASN A 74 3.74 -9.85 13.41
CA ASN A 74 3.56 -9.92 14.86
C ASN A 74 3.11 -8.59 15.49
N PRO A 75 1.83 -8.45 15.86
CA PRO A 75 1.37 -7.31 16.65
C PRO A 75 2.05 -7.22 18.04
N ALA A 76 2.71 -8.28 18.50
CA ALA A 76 3.49 -8.26 19.75
C ALA A 76 4.92 -7.72 19.61
N VAL A 77 5.36 -7.25 18.44
CA VAL A 77 6.71 -6.66 18.25
C VAL A 77 6.74 -5.16 18.60
N PHE A 78 5.59 -4.51 18.79
CA PHE A 78 5.54 -3.11 19.21
C PHE A 78 5.47 -2.91 20.73
N ASP A 79 5.49 -3.98 21.54
CA ASP A 79 5.74 -3.91 22.98
C ASP A 79 7.25 -4.14 23.25
N GLU A 80 8.06 -3.15 22.93
CA GLU A 80 9.36 -2.97 23.60
C GLU A 80 9.28 -1.67 24.43
N GLU A 81 9.60 -1.80 25.72
CA GLU A 81 9.42 -0.85 26.83
C GLU A 81 9.84 0.62 26.58
#